data_AF-A0A7J8ZZF5-F1
#
_entry.id   AF-A0A7J8ZZF5-F1
#
_cell.length_a   1.000
_cell.length_b   1.000
_cell.length_c   1.000
_cell.angle_alpha   90.00
_cell.angle_beta   90.00
_cell.angle_gamma   90.00
#
_symmetry.space_group_name_H-M   'P 1'
#
loop_
_entity.id
_entity.type
_entity.pdbx_description
1 polymer ?
#
loop_
_entity_poly.entity_id
_entity_poly.type
_entity_poly.pdbx_seq_one_letter_code
_entity_poly.pdbx_strand_id
1 'polypeptide(L)'
;MNEATQVKITKCSESMWKLTYFATVETWVLKITYYEPWFGDSKGYFKDWPNQELNFFRIGSIILALHDASDVFLEAAKVFKYSEREHGASACFGLFAISWLVLRLIIFPFWVIKSSSYDVMECLSLSESYSKFLYYFLNTMLFMLLVFHVYWWVLICSMIMRQWQNRGKVGEDIRS
;
A
#
# COMPACT_ATOMS: atom_id res chain seq x y z
N MET A 1 17.03 -3.56 -34.61
CA MET A 1 16.24 -3.51 -33.36
C MET A 1 14.96 -2.76 -33.67
N ASN A 2 13.80 -3.40 -33.52
CA ASN A 2 12.53 -2.80 -33.93
C ASN A 2 12.07 -1.77 -32.90
N GLU A 3 11.33 -0.75 -33.36
CA GLU A 3 10.82 0.35 -32.51
C GLU A 3 10.00 -0.17 -31.30
N ALA A 4 9.19 -1.21 -31.53
CA ALA A 4 8.44 -1.90 -30.48
C ALA A 4 9.34 -2.54 -29.40
N THR A 5 10.53 -3.04 -29.78
CA THR A 5 11.50 -3.61 -28.85
C THR A 5 12.16 -2.51 -28.02
N GLN A 6 12.47 -1.35 -28.61
CA GLN A 6 13.02 -0.22 -27.87
C GLN A 6 12.02 0.33 -26.84
N VAL A 7 10.75 0.50 -27.22
CA VAL A 7 9.70 0.97 -26.29
C VAL A 7 9.54 0.02 -25.10
N LYS A 8 9.61 -1.30 -25.32
CA LYS A 8 9.60 -2.30 -24.23
C LYS A 8 10.80 -2.14 -23.30
N ILE A 9 12.00 -1.97 -23.85
CA ILE A 9 13.24 -1.80 -23.08
C ILE A 9 13.19 -0.51 -22.26
N THR A 10 12.73 0.61 -22.83
CA THR A 10 12.60 1.88 -22.12
C THR A 10 11.62 1.78 -20.97
N LYS A 11 10.44 1.17 -21.17
CA LYS A 11 9.44 0.96 -20.10
C LYS A 11 9.95 0.00 -19.02
N CYS A 12 10.67 -1.06 -19.41
CA CYS A 12 11.30 -1.97 -18.46
C CYS A 12 12.35 -1.24 -17.62
N SER A 13 13.22 -0.43 -18.24
CA SER A 13 14.20 0.41 -17.55
C SER A 13 13.54 1.40 -16.59
N GLU A 14 12.46 2.05 -17.01
CA GLU A 14 11.71 2.98 -16.18
C GLU A 14 11.09 2.28 -14.96
N SER A 15 10.47 1.10 -15.14
CA SER A 15 9.96 0.29 -14.03
C SER A 15 11.07 -0.25 -13.12
N MET A 16 12.23 -0.63 -13.66
CA MET A 16 13.37 -1.08 -12.86
C MET A 16 13.91 0.06 -11.99
N TRP A 17 14.07 1.27 -12.54
CA TRP A 17 14.51 2.43 -11.76
C TRP A 17 13.49 2.81 -10.68
N LYS A 18 12.20 2.79 -10.99
CA LYS A 18 11.11 2.99 -10.02
C LYS A 18 11.16 1.94 -8.91
N LEU A 19 11.33 0.67 -9.25
CA LEU A 19 11.46 -0.41 -8.28
C LEU A 19 12.67 -0.22 -7.36
N THR A 20 13.84 0.11 -7.93
CA THR A 20 15.03 0.37 -7.10
C THR A 20 14.84 1.58 -6.20
N TYR A 21 14.17 2.63 -6.68
CA TYR A 21 13.85 3.81 -5.88
C TYR A 21 12.93 3.43 -4.72
N PHE A 22 11.78 2.82 -4.99
CA PHE A 22 10.81 2.44 -3.97
C PHE A 22 11.40 1.46 -2.95
N ALA A 23 12.12 0.42 -3.39
CA ALA A 23 12.76 -0.53 -2.48
C ALA A 23 13.87 0.10 -1.63
N THR A 24 14.63 1.04 -2.17
CA THR A 24 15.68 1.73 -1.41
C THR A 24 15.06 2.68 -0.38
N VAL A 25 14.03 3.42 -0.74
CA VAL A 25 13.29 4.30 0.17
C VAL A 25 12.63 3.48 1.27
N GLU A 26 11.95 2.39 0.91
CA GLU A 26 11.25 1.53 1.87
C GLU A 26 12.24 0.89 2.86
N THR A 27 13.35 0.33 2.38
CA THR A 27 14.38 -0.24 3.27
C THR A 27 15.03 0.82 4.16
N TRP A 28 15.22 2.05 3.67
CA TRP A 28 15.70 3.16 4.48
C TRP A 28 14.70 3.58 5.55
N VAL A 29 13.42 3.73 5.18
CA VAL A 29 12.36 4.11 6.11
C VAL A 29 12.16 3.01 7.15
N LEU A 30 12.07 1.74 6.75
CA LEU A 30 12.01 0.61 7.67
C LEU A 30 13.22 0.56 8.59
N LYS A 31 14.42 0.86 8.08
CA LYS A 31 15.64 0.92 8.90
C LYS A 31 15.55 2.05 9.92
N ILE A 32 15.18 3.26 9.51
CA ILE A 32 15.00 4.41 10.41
C ILE A 32 13.94 4.07 11.47
N THR A 33 12.81 3.51 11.07
CA THR A 33 11.71 3.14 11.96
C THR A 33 12.07 2.00 12.90
N TYR A 34 12.89 1.03 12.47
CA TYR A 34 13.31 -0.11 13.30
C TYR A 34 14.27 0.28 14.43
N TYR A 35 15.12 1.30 14.21
CA TYR A 35 16.01 1.80 15.26
C TYR A 35 15.31 2.63 16.33
N GLU A 36 14.05 2.99 16.11
CA GLU A 36 13.31 3.84 17.01
C GLU A 36 12.55 3.03 18.08
N PRO A 37 12.73 3.34 19.38
CA PRO A 37 12.14 2.57 20.48
C PRO A 37 10.61 2.63 20.53
N TRP A 38 9.97 3.62 19.88
CA TRP A 38 8.52 3.75 19.82
C TRP A 38 7.84 2.76 18.86
N PHE A 39 8.59 2.11 17.96
CA PHE A 39 8.00 1.12 17.03
C PHE A 39 7.51 -0.15 17.76
N GLY A 40 8.19 -0.53 18.84
CA GLY A 40 7.86 -1.72 19.63
C GLY A 40 6.95 -1.47 20.85
N ASP A 41 6.87 -0.24 21.34
CA ASP A 41 6.11 0.10 22.56
C ASP A 41 5.06 1.18 22.30
N SER A 42 3.79 0.77 22.34
CA SER A 42 2.65 1.65 22.09
C SER A 42 2.47 2.74 23.16
N LYS A 43 3.11 2.59 24.33
CA LYS A 43 3.08 3.59 25.40
C LYS A 43 4.03 4.76 25.16
N GLY A 44 4.98 4.62 24.23
CA GLY A 44 5.93 5.68 23.85
C GLY A 44 5.32 6.75 22.94
N TYR A 45 4.20 6.47 22.28
CA TYR A 45 3.53 7.42 21.36
C TYR A 45 3.02 8.68 22.06
N PHE A 46 2.73 8.62 23.36
CA PHE A 46 2.07 9.70 24.11
C PHE A 46 2.92 10.33 25.22
N LYS A 47 4.21 10.00 25.28
CA LYS A 47 5.08 10.37 26.41
C LYS A 47 5.28 11.89 26.60
N ASP A 48 4.95 12.71 25.59
CA ASP A 48 5.13 14.17 25.57
C ASP A 48 3.88 14.98 25.15
N TRP A 49 2.68 14.42 25.37
CA TRP A 49 1.42 15.17 25.17
C TRP A 49 1.33 16.36 26.16
N PRO A 50 0.95 17.60 25.74
CA PRO A 50 0.20 18.00 24.53
C PRO A 50 1.00 18.77 23.45
N ASN A 51 2.34 18.79 23.49
CA ASN A 51 3.13 19.80 22.76
C ASN A 51 3.64 19.38 21.37
N GLN A 52 3.09 18.37 20.69
CA GLN A 52 3.74 17.83 19.48
C GLN A 52 2.80 17.58 18.28
N GLU A 53 2.97 18.41 17.25
CA GLU A 53 2.51 18.16 15.86
C GLU A 53 3.11 16.88 15.23
N LEU A 54 4.18 16.34 15.84
CA LEU A 54 4.98 15.25 15.30
C LEU A 54 4.31 13.87 15.38
N ASN A 55 3.33 13.67 16.26
CA ASN A 55 2.71 12.34 16.44
C ASN A 55 1.81 11.93 15.27
N PHE A 56 0.98 12.85 14.77
CA PHE A 56 0.18 12.61 13.55
C PHE A 56 1.09 12.41 12.33
N PHE A 57 2.20 13.14 12.25
CA PHE A 57 3.16 13.01 11.16
C PHE A 57 3.89 11.66 11.17
N ARG A 58 4.28 11.15 12.35
CA ARG A 58 4.88 9.82 12.52
C ARG A 58 3.92 8.72 12.04
N ILE A 59 2.68 8.79 12.52
CA ILE A 59 1.61 7.87 12.15
C ILE A 59 1.35 7.90 10.64
N GLY A 60 1.19 9.09 10.06
CA GLY A 60 0.97 9.26 8.62
C GLY A 60 2.15 8.76 7.78
N SER A 61 3.39 8.92 8.26
CA SER A 61 4.59 8.45 7.58
C SER A 61 4.69 6.92 7.51
N ILE A 62 4.28 6.22 8.58
CA ILE A 62 4.23 4.75 8.60
C ILE A 62 3.18 4.24 7.60
N ILE A 63 2.00 4.88 7.57
CA ILE A 63 0.95 4.53 6.60
C ILE A 63 1.46 4.73 5.16
N LEU A 64 2.08 5.87 4.87
CA LEU A 64 2.64 6.13 3.54
C LEU A 64 3.70 5.10 3.14
N ALA A 65 4.59 4.73 4.07
CA ALA A 65 5.61 3.70 3.83
C ALA A 65 4.99 2.31 3.55
N LEU A 66 3.95 1.92 4.30
CA LEU A 66 3.21 0.67 4.04
C LEU A 66 2.51 0.70 2.66
N HIS A 67 2.08 1.87 2.20
CA HIS A 67 1.49 2.00 0.87
C HIS A 67 2.55 1.83 -0.22
N ASP A 68 3.71 2.47 -0.09
CA ASP A 68 4.81 2.36 -1.05
C ASP A 68 5.34 0.92 -1.14
N ALA A 69 5.30 0.18 -0.02
CA ALA A 69 5.73 -1.22 0.06
C ALA A 69 5.01 -2.16 -0.92
N SER A 70 3.69 -2.01 -1.09
CA SER A 70 2.97 -2.87 -2.04
C SER A 70 3.37 -2.58 -3.48
N ASP A 71 3.68 -1.33 -3.77
CA ASP A 71 3.89 -0.86 -5.14
C ASP A 71 5.23 -1.36 -5.69
N VAL A 72 6.18 -1.67 -4.81
CA VAL A 72 7.40 -2.43 -5.14
C VAL A 72 7.05 -3.78 -5.77
N PHE A 73 6.08 -4.52 -5.21
CA PHE A 73 5.66 -5.82 -5.77
C PHE A 73 4.95 -5.67 -7.13
N LEU A 74 4.21 -4.56 -7.33
CA LEU A 74 3.57 -4.25 -8.60
C LEU A 74 4.60 -3.95 -9.69
N GLU A 75 5.59 -3.12 -9.41
CA GLU A 75 6.69 -2.84 -10.35
C GLU A 75 7.52 -4.10 -10.62
N ALA A 76 7.74 -4.95 -9.62
CA ALA A 76 8.41 -6.24 -9.80
C ALA A 76 7.64 -7.13 -10.78
N ALA A 77 6.30 -7.21 -10.64
CA ALA A 77 5.45 -7.96 -11.55
C ALA A 77 5.54 -7.44 -12.99
N LYS A 78 5.63 -6.12 -13.19
CA LYS A 78 5.82 -5.52 -14.53
C LYS A 78 7.17 -5.90 -15.13
N VAL A 79 8.26 -5.82 -14.36
CA VAL A 79 9.60 -6.21 -14.82
C VAL A 79 9.62 -7.67 -15.25
N PHE A 80 9.08 -8.59 -14.45
CA PHE A 80 9.00 -10.01 -14.82
C PHE A 80 8.13 -10.25 -16.06
N LYS A 81 7.09 -9.44 -16.27
CA LYS A 81 6.26 -9.49 -17.48
C LYS A 81 7.02 -8.99 -18.71
N TYR A 82 7.87 -7.97 -18.57
CA TYR A 82 8.72 -7.50 -19.67
C TYR A 82 9.84 -8.48 -20.02
N SER A 83 10.32 -9.27 -19.05
CA SER A 83 11.30 -10.33 -19.26
C SER A 83 10.71 -11.64 -19.81
N GLU A 84 9.45 -11.64 -20.27
CA GLU A 84 8.75 -12.81 -20.83
C GLU A 84 8.64 -14.02 -19.88
N ARG A 85 8.82 -13.80 -18.56
CA ARG A 85 8.75 -14.85 -17.54
C ARG A 85 7.37 -14.91 -16.91
N GLU A 86 6.40 -15.43 -17.66
CA GLU A 86 4.96 -15.47 -17.33
C GLU A 86 4.65 -16.07 -15.94
N HIS A 87 5.36 -17.12 -15.54
CA HIS A 87 5.20 -17.73 -14.21
C HIS A 87 5.67 -16.81 -13.08
N GLY A 88 6.79 -16.10 -13.28
CA GLY A 88 7.31 -15.14 -12.30
C GLY A 88 6.42 -13.90 -12.21
N ALA A 89 5.95 -13.37 -13.34
CA ALA A 89 5.03 -12.25 -13.39
C ALA A 89 3.71 -12.55 -12.67
N SER A 90 3.14 -13.74 -12.88
CA SER A 90 1.92 -14.18 -12.21
C SER A 90 2.12 -14.35 -10.70
N ALA A 91 3.28 -14.90 -10.28
CA ALA A 91 3.61 -15.05 -8.86
C ALA A 91 3.79 -13.69 -8.16
N CYS A 92 4.54 -12.76 -8.75
CA CYS A 92 4.71 -11.41 -8.21
C CYS A 92 3.40 -10.62 -8.18
N PHE A 93 2.53 -10.80 -9.18
CA PHE A 93 1.20 -10.18 -9.16
C PHE A 93 0.30 -10.75 -8.05
N GLY A 94 0.39 -12.06 -7.77
CA GLY A 94 -0.28 -12.68 -6.64
C GLY A 94 0.24 -12.17 -5.29
N LEU A 95 1.57 -12.08 -5.13
CA LEU A 95 2.21 -11.50 -3.94
C LEU A 95 1.80 -10.04 -3.73
N PHE A 96 1.76 -9.24 -4.80
CA PHE A 96 1.23 -7.88 -4.77
C PHE A 96 -0.20 -7.84 -4.24
N ALA A 97 -1.09 -8.70 -4.74
CA ALA A 97 -2.49 -8.73 -4.29
C ALA A 97 -2.64 -9.11 -2.82
N ILE A 98 -1.88 -10.12 -2.36
CA ILE A 98 -1.86 -10.53 -0.95
C ILE A 98 -1.35 -9.38 -0.07
N SER A 99 -0.22 -8.79 -0.44
CA SER A 99 0.37 -7.65 0.26
C SER A 99 -0.61 -6.47 0.32
N TRP A 100 -1.26 -6.14 -0.80
CA TRP A 100 -2.27 -5.08 -0.88
C TRP A 100 -3.45 -5.33 0.08
N LEU A 101 -4.01 -6.54 0.10
CA LEU A 101 -5.13 -6.89 0.98
C LEU A 101 -4.73 -6.80 2.45
N VAL A 102 -3.59 -7.38 2.84
CA VAL A 102 -3.16 -7.40 4.24
C VAL A 102 -2.82 -5.99 4.73
N LEU A 103 -2.02 -5.23 3.97
CA LEU A 103 -1.57 -3.90 4.41
C LEU A 103 -2.72 -2.89 4.43
N ARG A 104 -3.57 -2.86 3.40
CA ARG A 104 -4.57 -1.80 3.24
C ARG A 104 -6.00 -2.16 3.60
N LEU A 105 -6.37 -3.44 3.60
CA LEU A 105 -7.73 -3.88 3.93
C LEU A 105 -7.82 -4.58 5.30
N ILE A 106 -6.70 -5.00 5.88
CA ILE A 106 -6.67 -5.56 7.23
C ILE A 106 -5.99 -4.56 8.17
N ILE A 107 -4.68 -4.33 8.01
CA ILE A 107 -3.92 -3.49 8.94
C ILE A 107 -4.50 -2.07 9.00
N PHE A 108 -4.77 -1.45 7.84
CA PHE A 108 -5.34 -0.10 7.80
C PHE A 108 -6.69 0.02 8.54
N PRO A 109 -7.77 -0.74 8.29
CA PRO A 109 -9.02 -0.58 9.03
C PRO A 109 -8.94 -0.98 10.51
N PHE A 110 -8.20 -2.04 10.86
CA PHE A 110 -8.01 -2.40 12.27
C PHE A 110 -7.29 -1.28 13.05
N TRP A 111 -6.35 -0.59 12.38
CA TRP A 111 -5.59 0.50 12.97
C TRP A 111 -6.32 1.86 12.89
N VAL A 112 -7.10 2.10 11.84
CA VAL A 112 -7.99 3.27 11.67
C VAL A 112 -9.08 3.27 12.73
N ILE A 113 -9.70 2.11 13.02
CA ILE A 113 -10.69 2.00 14.09
C ILE A 113 -10.06 2.35 15.44
N LYS A 114 -8.82 1.90 15.68
CA LYS A 114 -8.08 2.23 16.91
C LYS A 114 -7.73 3.73 16.98
N SER A 115 -7.15 4.28 15.92
CA SER A 115 -6.72 5.68 15.83
C SER A 115 -7.89 6.65 15.91
N SER A 116 -9.02 6.34 15.26
CA SER A 116 -10.22 7.20 15.30
C SER A 116 -10.97 7.12 16.62
N SER A 117 -11.00 5.95 17.29
CA SER A 117 -11.86 5.73 18.45
C SER A 117 -11.19 6.04 19.79
N TYR A 118 -9.90 5.74 19.96
CA TYR A 118 -9.22 5.85 21.25
C TYR A 118 -8.26 7.04 21.30
N ASP A 119 -7.34 7.14 20.34
CA ASP A 119 -6.28 8.15 20.39
C ASP A 119 -6.80 9.59 20.22
N VAL A 120 -7.78 9.80 19.34
CA VAL A 120 -8.37 11.13 19.13
C VAL A 120 -9.35 11.51 20.24
N MET A 121 -10.04 10.54 20.85
CA MET A 121 -10.94 10.81 21.98
C MET A 121 -10.17 11.21 23.26
N GLU A 122 -8.99 10.63 23.46
CA GLU A 122 -8.14 10.88 24.63
C GLU A 122 -7.30 12.16 24.51
N CYS A 123 -6.79 12.46 23.31
CA CYS A 123 -6.02 13.69 23.06
C CYS A 123 -6.88 14.94 22.96
N LEU A 124 -8.08 14.82 22.39
CA LEU A 124 -8.89 15.96 22.05
C LEU A 124 -9.82 16.28 23.22
N SER A 125 -9.45 17.25 24.06
CA SER A 125 -10.39 17.83 25.02
C SER A 125 -11.58 18.40 24.23
N LEU A 126 -12.67 17.64 24.19
CA LEU A 126 -13.93 17.89 23.47
C LEU A 126 -14.68 19.16 23.95
N SER A 127 -13.99 20.08 24.62
CA SER A 127 -14.51 21.35 25.11
C SER A 127 -14.59 22.43 24.03
N GLU A 128 -13.79 22.36 22.96
CA GLU A 128 -13.74 23.40 21.93
C GLU A 128 -14.38 23.00 20.58
N SER A 129 -15.07 23.95 19.95
CA SER A 129 -15.79 23.77 18.69
C SER A 129 -14.86 23.40 17.52
N TYR A 130 -13.65 23.96 17.51
CA TYR A 130 -12.62 23.70 16.50
C TYR A 130 -12.16 22.23 16.49
N SER A 131 -11.91 21.68 17.67
CA SER A 131 -11.55 20.28 17.86
C SER A 131 -12.59 19.31 17.31
N LYS A 132 -13.88 19.54 17.61
CA LYS A 132 -14.98 18.70 17.07
C LYS A 132 -15.01 18.73 15.54
N PHE A 133 -14.82 19.90 14.92
CA PHE A 133 -14.77 20.02 13.46
C PHE A 133 -13.62 19.20 12.86
N LEU A 134 -12.41 19.30 13.42
CA LEU A 134 -11.26 18.53 12.96
C LEU A 134 -11.47 17.02 13.08
N TYR A 135 -12.09 16.55 14.17
CA TYR A 135 -12.41 15.13 14.35
C TYR A 135 -13.31 14.60 13.23
N TYR A 136 -14.44 15.27 12.96
CA TYR A 136 -15.36 14.84 11.90
C TYR A 136 -14.75 14.98 10.50
N PHE A 137 -13.99 16.04 10.25
CA PHE A 137 -13.30 16.23 8.98
C PHE A 137 -12.27 15.13 8.72
N LEU A 138 -11.45 14.81 9.72
CA LEU A 138 -10.45 13.75 9.60
C LEU A 138 -11.10 12.38 9.41
N ASN A 139 -12.15 12.06 10.18
CA ASN A 139 -12.85 10.78 10.09
C ASN A 139 -13.54 10.58 8.72
N THR A 140 -14.11 11.65 8.14
CA THR A 140 -14.72 11.57 6.80
C THR A 140 -13.68 11.35 5.70
N MET A 141 -12.52 12.01 5.79
CA MET A 141 -11.40 11.78 4.85
C MET A 141 -10.87 10.35 4.95
N LEU A 142 -10.72 9.81 6.16
CA LEU A 142 -10.26 8.42 6.38
C LEU A 142 -11.26 7.40 5.83
N PHE A 143 -12.56 7.62 6.03
CA PHE A 143 -13.60 6.74 5.49
C PHE A 143 -13.62 6.76 3.95
N MET A 144 -13.47 7.95 3.35
CA MET A 144 -13.35 8.09 1.90
C MET A 144 -12.13 7.33 1.35
N LEU A 145 -10.99 7.41 2.04
CA LEU A 145 -9.80 6.66 1.68
C LEU A 145 -10.03 5.14 1.76
N LEU A 146 -10.74 4.66 2.79
CA LEU A 146 -11.11 3.25 2.91
C LEU A 146 -11.99 2.78 1.74
N VAL A 147 -12.98 3.56 1.35
CA VAL A 147 -13.83 3.25 0.18
C VAL A 147 -12.99 3.14 -1.10
N PHE A 148 -12.02 4.04 -1.27
CA PHE A 148 -11.08 3.97 -2.39
C PHE A 148 -10.28 2.66 -2.37
N HIS A 149 -9.75 2.24 -1.22
CA HIS A 149 -9.05 0.96 -1.10
C HIS A 149 -9.90 -0.25 -1.47
N VAL A 150 -11.16 -0.27 -1.05
CA VAL A 150 -12.12 -1.33 -1.44
C VAL A 150 -12.33 -1.33 -2.95
N TYR A 151 -12.48 -0.16 -3.57
CA TYR A 151 -12.60 -0.04 -5.02
C TYR A 151 -11.37 -0.61 -5.75
N TRP A 152 -10.16 -0.25 -5.33
CA TRP A 152 -8.93 -0.81 -5.91
C TRP A 152 -8.81 -2.31 -5.71
N TRP A 153 -9.21 -2.82 -4.55
CA TRP A 153 -9.23 -4.25 -4.29
C TRP A 153 -10.11 -5.01 -5.30
N VAL A 154 -11.29 -4.47 -5.63
CA VAL A 154 -12.17 -5.04 -6.66
C VAL A 154 -11.48 -5.06 -8.04
N LEU A 155 -10.75 -4.00 -8.41
CA LEU A 155 -9.99 -3.96 -9.66
C LEU A 155 -8.88 -5.02 -9.72
N ILE A 156 -8.14 -5.19 -8.62
CA ILE A 156 -7.08 -6.21 -8.53
C ILE A 156 -7.68 -7.61 -8.66
N CYS A 157 -8.79 -7.89 -7.96
CA CYS A 157 -9.51 -9.16 -8.08
C CYS A 157 -10.01 -9.41 -9.50
N SER A 158 -10.58 -8.39 -10.16
CA SER A 158 -11.03 -8.45 -11.54
C SER A 158 -9.88 -8.82 -12.50
N MET A 159 -8.70 -8.21 -12.31
CA MET A 159 -7.51 -8.56 -13.09
C MET A 159 -7.06 -10.00 -12.86
N ILE A 160 -7.03 -10.49 -11.61
CA ILE A 160 -6.68 -11.88 -11.28
C ILE A 160 -7.68 -12.86 -11.93
N MET A 161 -8.98 -12.61 -11.78
CA MET A 161 -10.02 -13.45 -12.38
C MET A 161 -9.87 -13.52 -13.90
N ARG A 162 -9.55 -12.40 -14.55
CA ARG A 162 -9.29 -12.35 -15.98
C ARG A 162 -8.05 -13.15 -16.39
N GLN A 163 -6.96 -13.09 -15.60
CA GLN A 163 -5.77 -13.92 -15.85
C GLN A 163 -6.10 -15.42 -15.73
N TRP A 164 -6.90 -15.80 -14.73
CA TRP A 164 -7.35 -17.18 -14.54
C TRP A 164 -8.18 -17.68 -15.72
N GLN A 165 -9.17 -16.89 -16.17
CA GLN A 165 -10.05 -17.25 -17.27
C GLN A 165 -9.31 -17.35 -18.62
N ASN A 166 -8.26 -16.56 -18.82
CA ASN A 166 -7.42 -16.64 -20.02
C ASN A 166 -6.48 -17.87 -20.01
N ARG A 167 -6.03 -18.34 -18.84
CA ARG A 167 -5.27 -19.60 -18.73
C ARG A 167 -6.13 -20.83 -19.07
N GLY A 168 -7.44 -20.76 -18.86
CA GLY A 168 -8.38 -21.85 -19.15
C GLY A 168 -8.75 -22.02 -20.63
N LYS A 169 -8.38 -21.08 -21.53
CA LYS A 169 -8.70 -21.15 -22.98
C LYS A 169 -7.61 -21.81 -23.83
N VAL A 170 -6.55 -22.36 -23.23
CA VAL A 170 -5.45 -23.05 -23.94
C VAL A 170 -5.70 -24.57 -24.03
N GLY A 171 -6.96 -24.97 -24.25
CA GLY A 171 -7.34 -26.40 -24.17
C GLY A 171 -8.44 -26.87 -25.11
N GLU A 172 -9.05 -26.02 -25.94
CA GLU A 172 -10.04 -26.48 -26.93
C GLU A 172 -9.61 -26.07 -28.34
N ASP A 173 -8.46 -26.60 -28.77
CA ASP A 173 -8.29 -26.97 -30.18
C ASP A 173 -8.66 -28.45 -30.32
N ILE A 174 -9.97 -28.72 -30.29
CA ILE A 174 -10.54 -29.99 -30.77
C ILE A 174 -10.71 -29.88 -32.28
N ARG A 175 -9.60 -30.04 -33.01
CA ARG A 175 -9.70 -30.71 -34.32
C ARG A 175 -10.13 -32.15 -34.03
N SER A 176 -11.45 -32.40 -34.05
CA SER A 176 -12.09 -33.71 -34.02
C SER A 176 -13.18 -33.73 -35.07
#